data_AF-A0A1Y1MIH6-F1
#
_entry.id   AF-A0A1Y1MIH6-F1
#
_cell.length_a   1.000
_cell.length_b   1.000
_cell.length_c   1.000
_cell.angle_alpha   90.00
_cell.angle_beta   90.00
_cell.angle_gamma   90.00
#
_symmetry.space_group_name_H-M   'P 1'
#
loop_
_entity.id
_entity.type
_entity.pdbx_description
1 polymer ?
#
loop_
_entity_poly.entity_id
_entity_poly.type
_entity_poly.pdbx_seq_one_letter_code
_entity_poly.pdbx_strand_id
1 'polypeptide(L)'
;MKPRKIVGPVFRRSCSCISECRSNNSNEHFRYIIEKCSETTECCLQQESVKRLSEYLKSALENEEKSKARKLLAHMYLSCTAKHPIKKSVTRILLPYEDNHELCEEFSRSMKCMIQVHIKNEDVEREDTDHFINSLYTSFDILAARIAILENVHELFSRSCTFLNELVENLWERSKDILSSQLLHTYLYNTTKFLLCLSQNYNTSNISLNDKISLIKSLYELILHINVAYDVKCNSGHMMVMLCSTTPEMFPDGGWFKEHPYLELLKETGSSDFFRHLGMRAVGDASMKELLNVCLYIGISIVAPSDVLYKGRIGHEIILCFMLQKLIRSATSSGIKTNISRMMGISKAITTLSSHLSYLEVDELSNIYRQCLDYINVYIDDVPDVVKNNTQAMFKSLIKVTLKAKAQGCSDYFNTLFKWVNDLGECSNFYAIIMVLCSEVGCSVVLQQHSNLPVQMVDDVICSGKAAN
;
A
#
# COMPACT_ATOMS: atom_id res chain seq x y z
N MET A 1 -18.69 -46.34 -20.11
CA MET A 1 -17.81 -45.15 -19.98
C MET A 1 -17.15 -45.21 -18.60
N LYS A 2 -15.82 -45.28 -18.54
CA LYS A 2 -15.06 -45.22 -17.27
C LYS A 2 -14.85 -43.75 -16.87
N PRO A 3 -14.89 -43.40 -15.57
CA PRO A 3 -14.61 -42.04 -15.13
C PRO A 3 -13.12 -41.73 -15.35
N ARG A 4 -12.83 -40.60 -16.00
CA ARG A 4 -11.47 -40.06 -16.12
C ARG A 4 -11.01 -39.63 -14.73
N LYS A 5 -9.89 -40.21 -14.26
CA LYS A 5 -9.12 -39.70 -13.12
C LYS A 5 -8.70 -38.26 -13.43
N ILE A 6 -9.06 -37.34 -12.54
CA ILE A 6 -8.46 -36.00 -12.47
C ILE A 6 -7.02 -36.23 -12.01
N VAL A 7 -6.07 -36.00 -12.91
CA VAL A 7 -4.64 -36.04 -12.63
C VAL A 7 -4.31 -34.66 -12.04
N GLY A 8 -3.90 -34.62 -10.77
CA GLY A 8 -3.39 -33.39 -10.15
C GLY A 8 -2.13 -32.87 -10.86
N PRO A 9 -1.75 -31.60 -10.66
CA PRO A 9 -0.66 -30.98 -11.41
C PRO A 9 0.64 -31.74 -11.19
N VAL A 10 1.15 -32.30 -12.28
CA VAL A 10 2.39 -33.06 -12.34
C VAL A 10 3.53 -32.05 -12.39
N PHE A 11 4.21 -31.85 -11.26
CA PHE A 11 5.48 -31.12 -11.16
C PHE A 11 6.57 -31.82 -12.00
N ARG A 12 6.57 -31.60 -13.31
CA ARG A 12 7.62 -32.06 -14.23
C ARG A 12 7.99 -30.94 -15.20
N ARG A 13 8.96 -30.11 -14.82
CA ARG A 13 10.19 -29.86 -15.58
C ARG A 13 11.16 -28.98 -14.81
N SER A 14 12.43 -29.21 -15.10
CA SER A 14 13.61 -28.95 -14.28
C SER A 14 14.22 -27.58 -14.56
N CYS A 15 14.22 -26.71 -13.54
CA CYS A 15 15.23 -25.67 -13.41
C CYS A 15 16.50 -26.31 -12.80
N SER A 16 17.69 -25.93 -13.26
CA SER A 16 18.96 -26.48 -12.77
C SER A 16 19.17 -26.29 -11.26
N CYS A 17 18.54 -25.26 -10.67
CA CYS A 17 18.51 -25.03 -9.22
C CYS A 17 17.64 -26.05 -8.47
N ILE A 18 16.61 -26.61 -9.12
CA ILE A 18 15.79 -27.71 -8.59
C ILE A 18 16.54 -29.04 -8.72
N SER A 19 17.41 -29.21 -9.73
CA SER A 19 18.24 -30.42 -9.83
C SER A 19 19.32 -30.51 -8.75
N GLU A 20 19.86 -29.39 -8.25
CA GLU A 20 20.76 -29.41 -7.10
C GLU A 20 20.06 -29.82 -5.79
N CYS A 21 18.74 -29.60 -5.70
CA CYS A 21 17.93 -30.12 -4.59
C CYS A 21 17.53 -31.60 -4.76
N ARG A 22 17.80 -32.24 -5.92
CA ARG A 22 17.38 -33.61 -6.23
C ARG A 22 18.41 -34.69 -5.87
N SER A 23 19.69 -34.34 -5.72
CA SER A 23 20.75 -35.32 -5.44
C SER A 23 21.08 -35.37 -3.94
N ASN A 24 20.32 -36.17 -3.16
CA ASN A 24 20.81 -36.89 -1.96
C ASN A 24 19.65 -37.66 -1.29
N ASN A 25 19.94 -38.89 -0.83
CA ASN A 25 19.00 -39.92 -0.33
C ASN A 25 18.11 -39.53 0.88
N SER A 26 18.21 -38.32 1.44
CA SER A 26 17.33 -37.81 2.50
C SER A 26 16.01 -37.19 1.98
N ASN A 27 15.78 -37.21 0.67
CA ASN A 27 14.62 -36.59 -0.01
C ASN A 27 13.30 -37.37 0.09
N GLU A 28 13.34 -38.69 0.40
CA GLU A 28 12.14 -39.53 0.40
C GLU A 28 11.19 -39.20 1.56
N HIS A 29 11.72 -38.93 2.75
CA HIS A 29 10.90 -38.58 3.91
C HIS A 29 10.21 -37.22 3.73
N PHE A 30 10.90 -36.27 3.09
CA PHE A 30 10.36 -34.95 2.79
C PHE A 30 9.32 -34.97 1.68
N ARG A 31 9.56 -35.75 0.61
CA ARG A 31 8.54 -36.00 -0.42
C ARG A 31 7.31 -36.65 0.18
N TYR A 32 7.49 -37.65 1.03
CA TYR A 32 6.39 -38.34 1.69
C TYR A 32 5.52 -37.40 2.52
N ILE A 33 6.10 -36.46 3.28
CA ILE A 33 5.32 -35.48 4.06
C ILE A 33 4.58 -34.49 3.15
N ILE A 34 5.23 -34.00 2.09
CA ILE A 34 4.60 -33.09 1.12
C ILE A 34 3.46 -33.79 0.38
N GLU A 35 3.68 -34.99 -0.14
CA GLU A 35 2.68 -35.84 -0.82
C GLU A 35 1.52 -36.18 0.12
N LYS A 36 1.80 -36.55 1.39
CA LYS A 36 0.73 -36.82 2.36
C LYS A 36 -0.11 -35.59 2.70
N CYS A 37 0.51 -34.41 2.78
CA CYS A 37 -0.22 -33.19 3.07
C CYS A 37 -1.00 -32.64 1.86
N SER A 38 -0.56 -32.92 0.62
CA SER A 38 -1.29 -32.54 -0.60
C SER A 38 -2.39 -33.53 -0.99
N GLU A 39 -2.29 -34.80 -0.57
CA GLU A 39 -3.27 -35.86 -0.88
C GLU A 39 -4.44 -35.96 0.12
N THR A 40 -4.32 -35.43 1.34
CA THR A 40 -5.35 -35.59 2.38
C THR A 40 -6.26 -34.37 2.48
N THR A 41 -7.57 -34.58 2.39
CA THR A 41 -8.63 -33.57 2.67
C THR A 41 -9.04 -33.54 4.15
N GLU A 42 -8.51 -34.45 4.97
CA GLU A 42 -8.83 -34.57 6.38
C GLU A 42 -7.94 -33.68 7.26
N CYS A 43 -8.57 -32.70 7.91
CA CYS A 43 -7.92 -31.70 8.77
C CYS A 43 -7.03 -32.31 9.87
N CYS A 44 -7.44 -33.44 10.46
CA CYS A 44 -6.71 -34.10 11.54
C CYS A 44 -5.36 -34.70 11.08
N LEU A 45 -5.33 -35.32 9.89
CA LEU A 45 -4.10 -35.91 9.32
C LEU A 45 -3.13 -34.84 8.81
N GLN A 46 -3.66 -33.73 8.29
CA GLN A 46 -2.86 -32.55 7.94
C GLN A 46 -2.20 -31.94 9.19
N GLN A 47 -2.95 -31.81 10.29
CA GLN A 47 -2.42 -31.28 11.55
C GLN A 47 -1.34 -32.17 12.17
N GLU A 48 -1.51 -33.50 12.13
CA GLU A 48 -0.51 -34.43 12.64
C GLU A 48 0.77 -34.45 11.79
N SER A 49 0.63 -34.43 10.46
CA SER A 49 1.76 -34.36 9.52
C SER A 49 2.54 -33.05 9.70
N VAL A 50 1.83 -31.94 9.90
CA VAL A 50 2.39 -30.64 10.24
C VAL A 50 3.12 -30.64 11.59
N LYS A 51 2.57 -31.30 12.60
CA LYS A 51 3.18 -31.40 13.93
C LYS A 51 4.49 -32.18 13.88
N ARG A 52 4.49 -33.34 13.21
CA ARG A 52 5.71 -34.16 12.99
C ARG A 52 6.76 -33.39 12.20
N LEU A 53 6.35 -32.68 11.16
CA LEU A 53 7.23 -31.79 10.39
C LEU A 53 7.82 -30.68 11.28
N SER A 54 7.02 -30.08 12.16
CA SER A 54 7.48 -29.04 13.09
C SER A 54 8.52 -29.56 14.09
N GLU A 55 8.30 -30.76 14.65
CA GLU A 55 9.23 -31.36 15.61
C GLU A 55 10.54 -31.77 14.94
N TYR A 56 10.44 -32.38 13.76
CA TYR A 56 11.61 -32.73 12.95
C TYR A 56 12.40 -31.50 12.52
N LEU A 57 11.74 -30.45 12.02
CA LEU A 57 12.44 -29.24 11.56
C LEU A 57 13.09 -28.46 12.70
N LYS A 58 12.47 -28.41 13.90
CA LYS A 58 13.12 -27.83 15.09
C LYS A 58 14.40 -28.58 15.45
N SER A 59 14.33 -29.91 15.47
CA SER A 59 15.50 -30.76 15.72
C SER A 59 16.58 -30.64 14.62
N ALA A 60 16.16 -30.59 13.35
CA ALA A 60 17.08 -30.49 12.22
C ALA A 60 17.75 -29.11 12.10
N LEU A 61 17.11 -28.04 12.59
CA LEU A 61 17.69 -26.70 12.67
C LEU A 61 18.77 -26.56 13.77
N GLU A 62 18.85 -27.52 14.68
CA GLU A 62 19.81 -27.55 15.81
C GLU A 62 20.97 -28.53 15.57
N ASN A 63 20.94 -29.31 14.48
CA ASN A 63 21.89 -30.38 14.16
C ASN A 63 22.63 -30.13 12.84
N GLU A 64 23.49 -31.08 12.42
CA GLU A 64 24.27 -31.01 11.17
C GLU A 64 23.40 -30.89 9.89
N GLU A 65 22.11 -31.21 9.96
CA GLU A 65 21.16 -31.12 8.83
C GLU A 65 20.56 -29.71 8.61
N LYS A 66 21.01 -28.72 9.38
CA LYS A 66 20.48 -27.34 9.40
C LYS A 66 20.30 -26.71 8.03
N SER A 67 21.26 -26.85 7.11
CA SER A 67 21.17 -26.30 5.76
C SER A 67 20.02 -26.94 4.93
N LYS A 68 19.82 -28.26 5.05
CA LYS A 68 18.77 -28.98 4.32
C LYS A 68 17.38 -28.62 4.86
N ALA A 69 17.25 -28.53 6.18
CA ALA A 69 16.01 -28.12 6.85
C ALA A 69 15.55 -26.72 6.40
N ARG A 70 16.50 -25.77 6.29
CA ARG A 70 16.23 -24.40 5.78
C ARG A 70 15.73 -24.38 4.35
N LYS A 71 16.38 -25.12 3.44
CA LYS A 71 15.98 -25.22 2.03
C LYS A 71 14.57 -25.79 1.87
N LEU A 72 14.24 -26.81 2.65
CA LEU A 72 12.91 -27.39 2.64
C LEU A 72 11.87 -26.43 3.20
N LEU A 73 12.15 -25.77 4.33
CA LEU A 73 11.30 -24.74 4.91
C LEU A 73 10.99 -23.65 3.89
N ALA A 74 12.02 -23.16 3.19
CA ALA A 74 11.88 -22.18 2.12
C ALA A 74 10.98 -22.70 1.00
N HIS A 75 11.23 -23.91 0.51
CA HIS A 75 10.44 -24.52 -0.55
C HIS A 75 8.97 -24.75 -0.15
N MET A 76 8.70 -25.32 1.02
CA MET A 76 7.35 -25.60 1.51
C MET A 76 6.55 -24.32 1.73
N TYR A 77 7.19 -23.29 2.27
CA TYR A 77 6.58 -22.00 2.46
C TYR A 77 6.24 -21.30 1.14
N LEU A 78 7.14 -21.40 0.16
CA LEU A 78 7.01 -20.74 -1.14
C LEU A 78 6.10 -21.49 -2.11
N SER A 79 5.85 -22.78 -1.89
CA SER A 79 5.02 -23.63 -2.78
C SER A 79 3.56 -23.77 -2.32
N CYS A 80 3.21 -23.29 -1.12
CA CYS A 80 1.85 -23.41 -0.56
C CYS A 80 1.09 -22.07 -0.60
N THR A 81 -0.23 -22.13 -0.80
CA THR A 81 -1.10 -20.94 -0.72
C THR A 81 -1.18 -20.37 0.70
N ALA A 82 -1.46 -19.07 0.85
CA ALA A 82 -1.51 -18.38 2.15
C ALA A 82 -2.47 -19.03 3.15
N LYS A 83 -3.60 -19.57 2.66
CA LYS A 83 -4.60 -20.24 3.49
C LYS A 83 -4.23 -21.69 3.83
N HIS A 84 -3.19 -22.24 3.21
CA HIS A 84 -2.79 -23.64 3.37
C HIS A 84 -2.30 -23.92 4.80
N PRO A 85 -2.76 -25.01 5.46
CA PRO A 85 -2.34 -25.36 6.82
C PRO A 85 -0.83 -25.56 6.96
N ILE A 86 -0.17 -26.12 5.94
CA ILE A 86 1.30 -26.23 5.89
C ILE A 86 1.93 -24.84 5.97
N LYS A 87 1.49 -23.87 5.16
CA LYS A 87 2.09 -22.52 5.14
C LYS A 87 1.96 -21.83 6.48
N LYS A 88 0.76 -21.83 7.09
CA LYS A 88 0.54 -21.26 8.44
C LYS A 88 1.46 -21.87 9.49
N SER A 89 1.76 -23.15 9.36
CA SER A 89 2.54 -23.87 10.36
C SER A 89 4.03 -23.70 10.14
N VAL A 90 4.47 -23.68 8.87
CA VAL A 90 5.81 -23.26 8.49
C VAL A 90 6.06 -21.82 8.95
N THR A 91 5.13 -20.88 8.78
CA THR A 91 5.22 -19.52 9.36
C THR A 91 5.51 -19.57 10.86
N ARG A 92 4.75 -20.35 11.64
CA ARG A 92 4.96 -20.47 13.10
C ARG A 92 6.31 -21.07 13.46
N ILE A 93 6.84 -21.98 12.64
CA ILE A 93 8.19 -22.54 12.82
C ILE A 93 9.24 -21.49 12.49
N LEU A 94 9.01 -20.63 11.50
CA LEU A 94 9.95 -19.60 11.07
C LEU A 94 10.03 -18.40 12.01
N LEU A 95 8.92 -18.00 12.64
CA LEU A 95 8.85 -16.82 13.51
C LEU A 95 9.96 -16.77 14.59
N PRO A 96 10.27 -17.86 15.33
CA PRO A 96 11.37 -17.84 16.30
C PRO A 96 12.78 -17.75 15.69
N TYR A 97 12.94 -18.04 14.40
CA TYR A 97 14.22 -18.02 13.69
C TYR A 97 14.29 -16.86 12.67
N GLU A 98 13.42 -15.85 12.79
CA GLU A 98 13.37 -14.70 11.88
C GLU A 98 14.69 -13.90 11.84
N ASP A 99 15.51 -14.02 12.89
CA ASP A 99 16.83 -13.39 13.04
C ASP A 99 17.97 -14.23 12.43
N ASN A 100 17.67 -15.42 11.90
CA ASN A 100 18.67 -16.35 11.40
C ASN A 100 19.08 -16.00 9.95
N HIS A 101 20.22 -15.31 9.78
CA HIS A 101 20.75 -14.86 8.48
C HIS A 101 20.76 -15.96 7.40
N GLU A 102 21.27 -17.14 7.74
CA GLU A 102 21.41 -18.27 6.81
C GLU A 102 20.05 -18.85 6.37
N LEU A 103 19.00 -18.73 7.18
CA LEU A 103 17.63 -19.11 6.78
C LEU A 103 17.08 -18.08 5.78
N CYS A 104 17.23 -16.79 6.06
CA CYS A 104 16.81 -15.70 5.18
C CYS A 104 17.50 -15.76 3.79
N GLU A 105 18.78 -16.12 3.74
CA GLU A 105 19.51 -16.35 2.49
C GLU A 105 18.88 -17.47 1.63
N GLU A 106 18.50 -18.60 2.23
CA GLU A 106 17.89 -19.72 1.51
C GLU A 106 16.49 -19.36 0.97
N PHE A 107 15.73 -18.55 1.72
CA PHE A 107 14.48 -17.97 1.23
C PHE A 107 14.72 -17.10 -0.01
N SER A 108 15.67 -16.18 0.05
CA SER A 108 15.99 -15.29 -1.07
C SER A 108 16.47 -16.05 -2.31
N ARG A 109 17.36 -17.05 -2.12
CA ARG A 109 17.81 -17.93 -3.20
C ARG A 109 16.64 -18.68 -3.85
N SER A 110 15.75 -19.24 -3.03
CA SER A 110 14.57 -19.97 -3.51
C SER A 110 13.59 -19.05 -4.26
N MET A 111 13.35 -17.84 -3.75
CA MET A 111 12.53 -16.82 -4.41
C MET A 111 13.12 -16.42 -5.77
N LYS A 112 14.42 -16.13 -5.81
CA LYS A 112 15.17 -15.81 -7.04
C LYS A 112 15.05 -16.91 -8.10
N CYS A 113 15.24 -18.17 -7.72
CA CYS A 113 15.14 -19.30 -8.63
C CYS A 113 13.74 -19.43 -9.22
N MET A 114 12.69 -19.31 -8.41
CA MET A 114 11.33 -19.39 -8.93
C MET A 114 11.00 -18.18 -9.82
N ILE A 115 11.40 -16.95 -9.45
CA ILE A 115 11.21 -15.77 -10.30
C ILE A 115 11.85 -16.00 -11.68
N GLN A 116 13.06 -16.57 -11.75
CA GLN A 116 13.68 -16.92 -13.04
C GLN A 116 12.90 -17.95 -13.84
N VAL A 117 12.34 -18.97 -13.18
CA VAL A 117 11.54 -20.01 -13.85
C VAL A 117 10.28 -19.41 -14.44
N HIS A 118 9.63 -18.51 -13.72
CA HIS A 118 8.40 -17.84 -14.18
C HIS A 118 8.67 -16.76 -15.24
N ILE A 119 9.84 -16.09 -15.22
CA ILE A 119 10.26 -15.14 -16.26
C ILE A 119 10.66 -15.87 -17.56
N LYS A 120 11.33 -17.04 -17.48
CA LYS A 120 11.91 -17.71 -18.66
C LYS A 120 11.00 -18.68 -19.39
N ASN A 121 9.89 -19.11 -18.78
CA ASN A 121 9.00 -20.08 -19.40
C ASN A 121 7.75 -19.36 -19.93
N GLU A 122 7.70 -19.16 -21.25
CA GLU A 122 6.51 -18.67 -21.97
C GLU A 122 5.30 -19.63 -21.85
N ASP A 123 5.53 -20.86 -21.36
CA ASP A 123 4.57 -21.98 -21.26
C ASP A 123 4.12 -22.35 -19.83
N VAL A 124 4.42 -21.54 -18.80
CA VAL A 124 3.92 -21.89 -17.45
C VAL A 124 2.39 -21.82 -17.44
N GLU A 125 1.75 -22.95 -17.19
CA GLU A 125 0.30 -23.03 -17.03
C GLU A 125 -0.16 -21.98 -16.01
N ARG A 126 -1.17 -21.18 -16.38
CA ARG A 126 -1.53 -19.93 -15.69
C ARG A 126 -1.79 -20.10 -14.18
N GLU A 127 -2.24 -21.27 -13.73
CA GLU A 127 -2.53 -21.57 -12.31
C GLU A 127 -1.27 -21.66 -11.42
N ASP A 128 -0.15 -22.15 -11.95
CA ASP A 128 1.12 -22.25 -11.20
C ASP A 128 1.72 -20.87 -10.92
N THR A 129 1.45 -19.90 -11.79
CA THR A 129 1.96 -18.52 -11.66
C THR A 129 1.13 -17.70 -10.65
N ASP A 130 -0.18 -17.94 -10.52
CA ASP A 130 -1.05 -17.34 -9.49
C ASP A 130 -0.70 -17.82 -8.07
N HIS A 131 -0.42 -19.11 -7.92
CA HIS A 131 0.04 -19.69 -6.64
C HIS A 131 1.43 -19.19 -6.26
N PHE A 132 2.33 -19.07 -7.23
CA PHE A 132 3.66 -18.55 -7.04
C PHE A 132 3.67 -17.08 -6.58
N ILE A 133 2.91 -16.21 -7.24
CA ILE A 133 2.91 -14.77 -6.95
C ILE A 133 2.20 -14.46 -5.63
N ASN A 134 1.11 -15.14 -5.30
CA ASN A 134 0.52 -15.07 -3.96
C ASN A 134 1.50 -15.60 -2.89
N SER A 135 2.30 -16.61 -3.23
CA SER A 135 3.29 -17.16 -2.31
C SER A 135 4.46 -16.23 -2.10
N LEU A 136 4.95 -15.53 -3.12
CA LEU A 136 5.93 -14.44 -3.01
C LEU A 136 5.37 -13.33 -2.12
N TYR A 137 4.17 -12.83 -2.40
CA TYR A 137 3.56 -11.75 -1.62
C TYR A 137 3.44 -12.10 -0.12
N THR A 138 2.88 -13.28 0.21
CA THR A 138 2.79 -13.75 1.60
C THR A 138 4.18 -13.96 2.23
N SER A 139 5.18 -14.29 1.40
CA SER A 139 6.54 -14.48 1.88
C SER A 139 7.20 -13.19 2.32
N PHE A 140 6.89 -12.10 1.65
CA PHE A 140 7.36 -10.77 2.01
C PHE A 140 6.59 -10.17 3.19
N ASP A 141 5.27 -10.35 3.31
CA ASP A 141 4.54 -9.84 4.49
C ASP A 141 5.08 -10.37 5.84
N ILE A 142 5.69 -11.56 5.83
CA ILE A 142 6.25 -12.20 7.04
C ILE A 142 7.76 -11.96 7.18
N LEU A 143 8.51 -11.74 6.08
CA LEU A 143 9.97 -11.62 6.08
C LEU A 143 10.48 -10.23 5.66
N ALA A 144 9.59 -9.26 5.38
CA ALA A 144 9.86 -7.93 4.82
C ALA A 144 10.94 -7.15 5.57
N ALA A 145 10.84 -7.13 6.91
CA ALA A 145 11.73 -6.36 7.76
C ALA A 145 13.19 -6.85 7.74
N ARG A 146 13.47 -8.06 7.23
CA ARG A 146 14.82 -8.68 7.33
C ARG A 146 15.36 -9.24 6.02
N ILE A 147 14.57 -9.27 4.94
CA ILE A 147 15.11 -9.47 3.59
C ILE A 147 16.02 -8.31 3.18
N ALA A 148 15.85 -7.12 3.78
CA ALA A 148 16.77 -5.98 3.69
C ALA A 148 18.25 -6.28 3.98
N ILE A 149 18.55 -7.36 4.71
CA ILE A 149 19.91 -7.72 5.18
C ILE A 149 20.68 -8.56 4.14
N LEU A 150 20.03 -9.03 3.06
CA LEU A 150 20.65 -10.02 2.18
C LEU A 150 21.54 -9.40 1.09
N GLU A 151 22.74 -9.94 0.89
CA GLU A 151 23.68 -9.54 -0.17
C GLU A 151 23.09 -9.63 -1.60
N ASN A 152 22.00 -10.39 -1.78
CA ASN A 152 21.36 -10.64 -3.07
C ASN A 152 20.06 -9.84 -3.34
N VAL A 153 19.66 -8.92 -2.45
CA VAL A 153 18.42 -8.13 -2.64
C VAL A 153 18.44 -7.33 -3.93
N HIS A 154 19.60 -6.79 -4.31
CA HIS A 154 19.75 -6.03 -5.55
C HIS A 154 19.32 -6.84 -6.79
N GLU A 155 19.75 -8.10 -6.89
CA GLU A 155 19.40 -8.96 -8.02
C GLU A 155 17.92 -9.36 -8.00
N LEU A 156 17.36 -9.57 -6.80
CA LEU A 156 15.93 -9.82 -6.64
C LEU A 156 15.09 -8.62 -7.06
N PHE A 157 15.50 -7.41 -6.66
CA PHE A 157 14.87 -6.16 -7.06
C PHE A 157 14.92 -6.00 -8.58
N SER A 158 16.12 -6.06 -9.17
CA SER A 158 16.35 -5.91 -10.62
C SER A 158 15.48 -6.87 -11.44
N ARG A 159 15.41 -8.15 -11.06
CA ARG A 159 14.57 -9.13 -11.77
C ARG A 159 13.07 -8.88 -11.63
N SER A 160 12.65 -8.40 -10.46
CA SER A 160 11.26 -8.05 -10.22
C SER A 160 10.87 -6.81 -11.03
N CYS A 161 11.80 -5.88 -11.26
CA CYS A 161 11.62 -4.77 -12.19
C CYS A 161 11.48 -5.27 -13.63
N THR A 162 12.36 -6.15 -14.09
CA THR A 162 12.26 -6.75 -15.44
C THR A 162 10.90 -7.41 -15.64
N PHE A 163 10.46 -8.23 -14.68
CA PHE A 163 9.16 -8.87 -14.74
C PHE A 163 8.00 -7.87 -14.76
N LEU A 164 8.06 -6.80 -13.96
CA LEU A 164 7.03 -5.76 -14.02
C LEU A 164 6.98 -5.08 -15.40
N ASN A 165 8.14 -4.79 -16.00
CA ASN A 165 8.20 -4.19 -17.33
C ASN A 165 7.54 -5.09 -18.39
N GLU A 166 7.85 -6.39 -18.36
CA GLU A 166 7.22 -7.39 -19.24
C GLU A 166 5.69 -7.46 -19.03
N LEU A 167 5.22 -7.40 -17.78
CA LEU A 167 3.78 -7.35 -17.47
C LEU A 167 3.12 -6.09 -18.04
N VAL A 168 3.79 -4.94 -17.99
CA VAL A 168 3.29 -3.67 -18.54
C VAL A 168 3.24 -3.73 -20.07
N GLU A 169 4.27 -4.24 -20.73
CA GLU A 169 4.28 -4.44 -22.19
C GLU A 169 3.13 -5.36 -22.64
N ASN A 170 2.97 -6.51 -21.97
CA ASN A 170 1.88 -7.45 -22.23
C ASN A 170 0.49 -6.83 -22.02
N LEU A 171 0.36 -5.90 -21.08
CA LEU A 171 -0.92 -5.24 -20.77
C LEU A 171 -1.40 -4.35 -21.93
N TRP A 172 -0.48 -3.70 -22.63
CA TRP A 172 -0.79 -2.95 -23.85
C TRP A 172 -1.15 -3.88 -25.02
N GLU A 173 -0.46 -5.00 -25.17
CA GLU A 173 -0.71 -5.97 -26.25
C GLU A 173 -2.02 -6.77 -26.09
N ARG A 174 -2.34 -7.19 -24.86
CA ARG A 174 -3.46 -8.10 -24.54
C ARG A 174 -4.73 -7.42 -24.05
N SER A 175 -4.79 -6.09 -24.10
CA SER A 175 -5.97 -5.28 -23.72
C SER A 175 -7.29 -5.65 -24.46
N LYS A 176 -7.24 -6.59 -25.42
CA LYS A 176 -8.38 -7.09 -26.20
C LYS A 176 -9.04 -8.36 -25.65
N ASP A 177 -8.43 -9.10 -24.72
CA ASP A 177 -8.96 -10.37 -24.19
C ASP A 177 -9.35 -10.31 -22.69
N ILE A 178 -10.62 -10.59 -22.39
CA ILE A 178 -11.25 -10.37 -21.07
C ILE A 178 -10.77 -11.37 -20.00
N LEU A 179 -10.55 -12.65 -20.34
CA LEU A 179 -10.14 -13.67 -19.36
C LEU A 179 -8.66 -13.57 -18.96
N SER A 180 -7.79 -13.03 -19.83
CA SER A 180 -6.40 -12.70 -19.47
C SER A 180 -6.29 -11.48 -18.56
N SER A 181 -7.29 -10.59 -18.57
CA SER A 181 -7.25 -9.33 -17.81
C SER A 181 -7.32 -9.54 -16.30
N GLN A 182 -8.15 -10.46 -15.77
CA GLN A 182 -8.24 -10.68 -14.32
C GLN A 182 -6.95 -11.25 -13.70
N LEU A 183 -6.31 -12.23 -14.35
CA LEU A 183 -5.02 -12.76 -13.89
C LEU A 183 -3.93 -11.69 -13.97
N LEU A 184 -3.88 -10.95 -15.08
CA LEU A 184 -2.94 -9.85 -15.25
C LEU A 184 -3.07 -8.79 -14.15
N HIS A 185 -4.30 -8.43 -13.76
CA HIS A 185 -4.51 -7.49 -12.64
C HIS A 185 -4.03 -8.03 -11.30
N THR A 186 -4.18 -9.34 -11.07
CA THR A 186 -3.67 -10.01 -9.87
C THR A 186 -2.14 -9.99 -9.84
N TYR A 187 -1.49 -10.25 -10.98
CA TYR A 187 -0.04 -10.17 -11.12
C TYR A 187 0.49 -8.77 -10.90
N LEU A 188 -0.13 -7.77 -11.51
CA LEU A 188 0.24 -6.37 -11.29
C LEU A 188 0.10 -5.96 -9.83
N TYR A 189 -1.01 -6.32 -9.18
CA TYR A 189 -1.23 -5.98 -7.79
C TYR A 189 -0.17 -6.58 -6.88
N ASN A 190 0.08 -7.88 -6.99
CA ASN A 190 1.05 -8.56 -6.13
C ASN A 190 2.50 -8.13 -6.43
N THR A 191 2.87 -7.97 -7.70
CA THR A 191 4.23 -7.53 -8.09
C THR A 191 4.50 -6.10 -7.65
N THR A 192 3.55 -5.17 -7.85
CA THR A 192 3.73 -3.77 -7.38
C THR A 192 3.76 -3.67 -5.86
N LYS A 193 2.94 -4.46 -5.16
CA LYS A 193 2.96 -4.53 -3.69
C LYS A 193 4.29 -5.08 -3.17
N PHE A 194 4.81 -6.11 -3.83
CA PHE A 194 6.10 -6.71 -3.51
C PHE A 194 7.27 -5.73 -3.74
N LEU A 195 7.33 -5.10 -4.92
CA LEU A 195 8.34 -4.10 -5.23
C LEU A 195 8.28 -2.91 -4.27
N LEU A 196 7.09 -2.45 -3.90
CA LEU A 196 6.92 -1.39 -2.91
C LEU A 196 7.50 -1.80 -1.56
N CYS A 197 7.20 -3.02 -1.11
CA CYS A 197 7.77 -3.57 0.12
C CYS A 197 9.30 -3.64 0.05
N LEU A 198 9.88 -4.07 -1.08
CA LEU A 198 11.33 -4.06 -1.25
C LEU A 198 11.90 -2.65 -1.21
N SER A 199 11.29 -1.69 -1.91
CA SER A 199 11.73 -0.29 -1.91
C SER A 199 11.73 0.29 -0.49
N GLN A 200 10.72 -0.02 0.33
CA GLN A 200 10.61 0.45 1.72
C GLN A 200 11.69 -0.09 2.65
N ASN A 201 12.14 -1.32 2.41
CA ASN A 201 13.05 -2.01 3.32
C ASN A 201 14.51 -2.03 2.81
N TYR A 202 14.76 -1.78 1.53
CA TYR A 202 16.09 -1.81 0.92
C TYR A 202 16.52 -0.41 0.47
N ASN A 203 17.80 -0.09 0.66
CA ASN A 203 18.36 1.15 0.13
C ASN A 203 18.42 1.10 -1.40
N THR A 204 17.44 1.74 -2.04
CA THR A 204 17.33 1.81 -3.49
C THR A 204 18.45 2.61 -4.15
N SER A 205 19.32 3.30 -3.41
CA SER A 205 20.47 4.02 -3.99
C SER A 205 21.40 3.09 -4.80
N ASN A 206 21.49 1.82 -4.43
CA ASN A 206 22.40 0.84 -5.04
C ASN A 206 21.88 0.25 -6.37
N ILE A 207 20.64 0.55 -6.75
CA ILE A 207 20.09 0.11 -8.04
C ILE A 207 20.66 0.98 -9.15
N SER A 208 20.95 0.39 -10.33
CA SER A 208 21.46 1.13 -11.46
C SER A 208 20.48 2.24 -11.90
N LEU A 209 21.00 3.40 -12.32
CA LEU A 209 20.19 4.52 -12.77
C LEU A 209 19.24 4.12 -13.92
N ASN A 210 19.72 3.28 -14.85
CA ASN A 210 18.93 2.79 -15.96
C ASN A 210 17.73 1.94 -15.51
N ASP A 211 17.93 1.05 -14.54
CA ASP A 211 16.84 0.22 -13.99
C ASP A 211 15.81 1.08 -13.26
N LYS A 212 16.25 2.11 -12.53
CA LYS A 212 15.34 3.05 -11.86
C LYS A 212 14.52 3.85 -12.87
N ILE A 213 15.15 4.36 -13.93
CA ILE A 213 14.45 5.10 -14.99
C ILE A 213 13.44 4.19 -15.70
N SER A 214 13.84 2.96 -16.05
CA SER A 214 12.97 1.98 -16.68
C SER A 214 11.77 1.65 -15.79
N LEU A 215 12.00 1.40 -14.51
CA LEU A 215 10.94 1.14 -13.55
C LEU A 215 9.99 2.34 -13.40
N ILE A 216 10.51 3.57 -13.26
CA ILE A 216 9.70 4.78 -13.16
C ILE A 216 8.77 4.93 -14.38
N LYS A 217 9.24 4.62 -15.59
CA LYS A 217 8.42 4.64 -16.81
C LYS A 217 7.28 3.63 -16.75
N SER A 218 7.57 2.39 -16.38
CA SER A 218 6.55 1.33 -16.24
C SER A 218 5.51 1.68 -15.17
N LEU A 219 5.94 2.24 -14.04
CA LEU A 219 5.04 2.68 -12.97
C LEU A 219 4.13 3.84 -13.43
N TYR A 220 4.69 4.78 -14.19
CA TYR A 220 3.94 5.87 -14.80
C TYR A 220 2.86 5.36 -15.76
N GLU A 221 3.21 4.41 -16.63
CA GLU A 221 2.25 3.79 -17.56
C GLU A 221 1.11 3.05 -16.83
N LEU A 222 1.42 2.33 -15.76
CA LEU A 222 0.40 1.66 -14.93
C LEU A 222 -0.60 2.66 -14.32
N ILE A 223 -0.13 3.81 -13.86
CA ILE A 223 -1.00 4.86 -13.31
C ILE A 223 -1.96 5.39 -14.39
N LEU A 224 -1.49 5.55 -15.63
CA LEU A 224 -2.29 6.10 -16.72
C LEU A 224 -3.21 5.07 -17.38
N HIS A 225 -2.98 3.78 -17.17
CA HIS A 225 -3.77 2.75 -17.85
C HIS A 225 -5.21 2.64 -17.29
N ILE A 226 -6.21 2.69 -18.17
CA ILE A 226 -7.64 2.73 -17.78
C ILE A 226 -8.11 1.50 -17.00
N ASN A 227 -7.63 0.31 -17.36
CA ASN A 227 -8.09 -0.94 -16.76
C ASN A 227 -7.34 -1.31 -15.48
N VAL A 228 -6.29 -0.58 -15.11
CA VAL A 228 -5.49 -0.90 -13.90
C VAL A 228 -6.25 -0.45 -12.66
N ALA A 229 -6.38 -1.36 -11.69
CA ALA A 229 -7.06 -1.07 -10.41
C ALA A 229 -6.33 0.02 -9.62
N TYR A 230 -7.10 0.82 -8.88
CA TYR A 230 -6.57 1.99 -8.15
C TYR A 230 -5.45 1.64 -7.16
N ASP A 231 -5.53 0.51 -6.46
CA ASP A 231 -4.51 0.11 -5.49
C ASP A 231 -3.13 -0.09 -6.14
N VAL A 232 -3.10 -0.62 -7.37
CA VAL A 232 -1.88 -0.75 -8.16
C VAL A 232 -1.32 0.63 -8.50
N LYS A 233 -2.19 1.56 -8.92
CA LYS A 233 -1.80 2.95 -9.23
C LYS A 233 -1.23 3.67 -8.01
N CYS A 234 -1.84 3.46 -6.84
CA CYS A 234 -1.38 4.02 -5.58
C CYS A 234 -0.01 3.46 -5.17
N ASN A 235 0.20 2.14 -5.29
CA ASN A 235 1.50 1.51 -5.06
C ASN A 235 2.56 2.07 -6.02
N SER A 236 2.20 2.25 -7.29
CA SER A 236 3.08 2.85 -8.30
C SER A 236 3.48 4.28 -7.94
N GLY A 237 2.53 5.14 -7.53
CA GLY A 237 2.83 6.51 -7.11
C GLY A 237 3.78 6.56 -5.92
N HIS A 238 3.56 5.69 -4.92
CA HIS A 238 4.45 5.56 -3.77
C HIS A 238 5.87 5.13 -4.17
N MET A 239 6.00 4.06 -4.96
CA MET A 239 7.31 3.61 -5.46
C MET A 239 8.03 4.67 -6.28
N MET A 240 7.32 5.40 -7.16
CA MET A 240 7.92 6.48 -7.94
C MET A 240 8.55 7.56 -7.05
N VAL A 241 7.84 7.99 -6.00
CA VAL A 241 8.32 8.98 -5.03
C VAL A 241 9.56 8.46 -4.30
N MET A 242 9.55 7.20 -3.87
CA MET A 242 10.69 6.55 -3.24
C MET A 242 11.92 6.49 -4.16
N LEU A 243 11.75 6.06 -5.40
CA LEU A 243 12.85 5.97 -6.37
C LEU A 243 13.44 7.36 -6.65
N CYS A 244 12.59 8.38 -6.79
CA CYS A 244 13.04 9.76 -6.96
C CYS A 244 13.84 10.24 -5.75
N SER A 245 13.45 9.89 -4.52
CA SER A 245 14.18 10.26 -3.29
C SER A 245 15.63 9.76 -3.23
N THR A 246 15.94 8.68 -3.96
CA THR A 246 17.28 8.06 -3.97
C THR A 246 18.02 8.24 -5.30
N THR A 247 17.53 9.15 -6.14
CA THR A 247 18.11 9.38 -7.49
C THR A 247 18.06 10.86 -7.87
N PRO A 248 18.73 11.74 -7.10
CA PRO A 248 18.78 13.16 -7.40
C PRO A 248 19.39 13.49 -8.77
N GLU A 249 20.18 12.57 -9.36
CA GLU A 249 20.80 12.71 -10.67
C GLU A 249 19.80 12.75 -11.83
N MET A 250 18.53 12.37 -11.60
CA MET A 250 17.46 12.43 -12.60
C MET A 250 16.90 13.85 -12.80
N PHE A 251 17.35 14.82 -12.00
CA PHE A 251 16.82 16.19 -11.99
C PHE A 251 17.88 17.16 -12.54
N PRO A 252 17.67 17.73 -13.75
CA PRO A 252 18.71 18.48 -14.47
C PRO A 252 19.11 19.81 -13.81
N ASP A 253 18.23 20.45 -13.04
CA ASP A 253 18.50 21.74 -12.39
C ASP A 253 18.53 21.59 -10.86
N GLY A 254 19.73 21.41 -10.32
CA GLY A 254 19.97 21.13 -8.91
C GLY A 254 19.76 22.32 -7.95
N GLY A 255 18.56 22.92 -7.95
CA GLY A 255 18.10 23.89 -6.95
C GLY A 255 17.75 23.26 -5.60
N TRP A 256 16.87 23.91 -4.82
CA TRP A 256 16.36 23.46 -3.49
C TRP A 256 15.85 22.00 -3.47
N PHE A 257 15.58 21.44 -4.64
CA PHE A 257 15.19 20.05 -4.88
C PHE A 257 16.34 19.03 -4.85
N LYS A 258 17.61 19.44 -4.62
CA LYS A 258 18.71 18.47 -4.43
C LYS A 258 18.53 17.58 -3.20
N GLU A 259 18.04 18.15 -2.10
CA GLU A 259 17.85 17.42 -0.84
C GLU A 259 16.54 16.63 -0.82
N HIS A 260 15.53 17.09 -1.56
CA HIS A 260 14.20 16.47 -1.67
C HIS A 260 13.71 16.37 -3.12
N PRO A 261 14.37 15.57 -3.97
CA PRO A 261 14.13 15.52 -5.42
C PRO A 261 12.71 15.10 -5.81
N TYR A 262 12.06 14.26 -4.99
CA TYR A 262 10.67 13.85 -5.22
C TYR A 262 9.66 15.00 -5.15
N LEU A 263 9.99 16.16 -4.58
CA LEU A 263 9.10 17.31 -4.55
C LEU A 263 8.93 17.96 -5.93
N GLU A 264 9.82 17.70 -6.89
CA GLU A 264 9.63 18.08 -8.29
C GLU A 264 8.37 17.44 -8.90
N LEU A 265 7.93 16.31 -8.36
CA LEU A 265 6.69 15.63 -8.76
C LEU A 265 5.43 16.43 -8.34
N LEU A 266 5.55 17.41 -7.45
CA LEU A 266 4.43 18.25 -7.00
C LEU A 266 4.14 19.43 -7.92
N LYS A 267 5.08 19.82 -8.79
CA LYS A 267 4.87 20.94 -9.72
C LYS A 267 3.75 20.58 -10.72
N GLU A 268 2.55 21.11 -10.47
CA GLU A 268 1.41 20.97 -11.37
C GLU A 268 1.72 21.57 -12.75
N THR A 269 1.51 20.96 -13.91
CA THR A 269 1.12 19.61 -14.30
C THR A 269 1.27 19.53 -15.84
N GLY A 270 1.61 18.34 -16.38
CA GLY A 270 1.46 17.98 -17.80
C GLY A 270 2.77 17.96 -18.61
N SER A 271 3.76 18.69 -18.14
CA SER A 271 5.08 18.83 -18.76
C SER A 271 6.14 19.07 -17.68
N SER A 272 6.10 18.30 -16.58
CA SER A 272 7.21 18.42 -15.62
C SER A 272 8.48 18.12 -16.39
N ASP A 273 9.48 18.98 -16.20
CA ASP A 273 10.79 18.79 -16.83
C ASP A 273 11.31 17.39 -16.54
N PHE A 274 10.99 16.85 -15.36
CA PHE A 274 11.21 15.46 -15.01
C PHE A 274 10.61 14.44 -16.00
N PHE A 275 9.29 14.41 -16.21
CA PHE A 275 8.68 13.42 -17.11
C PHE A 275 9.16 13.61 -18.56
N ARG A 276 9.33 14.86 -18.99
CA ARG A 276 9.85 15.19 -20.32
C ARG A 276 11.31 14.77 -20.50
N HIS A 277 12.16 15.01 -19.50
CA HIS A 277 13.57 14.63 -19.49
C HIS A 277 13.74 13.12 -19.60
N LEU A 278 12.83 12.35 -19.00
CA LEU A 278 12.79 10.90 -19.12
C LEU A 278 12.16 10.39 -20.42
N GLY A 279 11.71 11.28 -21.31
CA GLY A 279 11.08 10.92 -22.57
C GLY A 279 9.66 10.35 -22.44
N MET A 280 8.98 10.61 -21.32
CA MET A 280 7.59 10.20 -21.12
C MET A 280 6.64 11.16 -21.84
N ARG A 281 5.56 10.61 -22.41
CA ARG A 281 4.56 11.41 -23.13
C ARG A 281 3.79 12.28 -22.15
N ALA A 282 3.51 13.52 -22.55
CA ALA A 282 2.63 14.40 -21.80
C ALA A 282 1.22 13.80 -21.66
N VAL A 283 0.63 13.89 -20.47
CA VAL A 283 -0.77 13.51 -20.24
C VAL A 283 -1.68 14.63 -20.71
N GLY A 284 -2.33 14.43 -21.85
CA GLY A 284 -3.30 15.39 -22.40
C GLY A 284 -4.66 15.36 -21.70
N ASP A 285 -5.05 14.21 -21.13
CA ASP A 285 -6.33 14.05 -20.44
C ASP A 285 -6.29 14.58 -19.00
N ALA A 286 -7.22 15.48 -18.67
CA ALA A 286 -7.27 16.14 -17.36
C ALA A 286 -7.56 15.17 -16.20
N SER A 287 -8.40 14.14 -16.44
CA SER A 287 -8.76 13.16 -15.41
C SER A 287 -7.59 12.24 -15.07
N MET A 288 -6.82 11.82 -16.08
CA MET A 288 -5.61 11.02 -15.89
C MET A 288 -4.49 11.82 -15.23
N LYS A 289 -4.38 13.10 -15.59
CA LYS A 289 -3.45 14.03 -14.93
C LYS A 289 -3.78 14.19 -13.44
N GLU A 290 -5.05 14.34 -13.10
CA GLU A 290 -5.51 14.39 -11.70
C GLU A 290 -5.19 13.08 -10.97
N LEU A 291 -5.49 11.94 -11.60
CA LEU A 291 -5.22 10.62 -11.02
C LEU A 291 -3.72 10.41 -10.73
N LEU A 292 -2.86 10.80 -11.67
CA LEU A 292 -1.41 10.77 -11.51
C LEU A 292 -0.98 11.62 -10.31
N ASN A 293 -1.43 12.87 -10.25
CA ASN A 293 -1.12 13.75 -9.13
C ASN A 293 -1.56 13.17 -7.80
N VAL A 294 -2.78 12.65 -7.70
CA VAL A 294 -3.30 12.04 -6.47
C VAL A 294 -2.41 10.88 -6.02
N CYS A 295 -2.01 9.99 -6.93
CA CYS A 295 -1.14 8.86 -6.59
C CYS A 295 0.23 9.35 -6.08
N LEU A 296 0.79 10.39 -6.70
CA LEU A 296 2.06 11.00 -6.28
C LEU A 296 1.92 11.71 -4.93
N TYR A 297 0.82 12.44 -4.70
CA TYR A 297 0.58 13.14 -3.43
C TYR A 297 0.40 12.17 -2.27
N ILE A 298 -0.30 11.05 -2.50
CA ILE A 298 -0.37 9.97 -1.52
C ILE A 298 1.04 9.44 -1.22
N GLY A 299 1.84 9.15 -2.24
CA GLY A 299 3.23 8.72 -2.07
C GLY A 299 4.08 9.71 -1.26
N ILE A 300 4.02 11.00 -1.58
CA ILE A 300 4.77 12.05 -0.89
C ILE A 300 4.32 12.20 0.57
N SER A 301 3.03 12.09 0.85
CA SER A 301 2.51 12.15 2.23
C SER A 301 3.04 11.03 3.13
N ILE A 302 3.56 9.95 2.55
CA ILE A 302 4.12 8.80 3.27
C ILE A 302 5.65 8.89 3.35
N VAL A 303 6.31 9.32 2.28
CA VAL A 303 7.78 9.31 2.15
C VAL A 303 8.43 10.57 2.71
N ALA A 304 7.79 11.73 2.58
CA ALA A 304 8.42 12.99 2.95
C ALA A 304 8.53 13.14 4.48
N PRO A 305 9.70 13.56 5.02
CA PRO A 305 9.81 13.94 6.42
C PRO A 305 8.83 15.05 6.79
N SER A 306 8.30 15.01 8.00
CA SER A 306 7.26 15.95 8.45
C SER A 306 7.71 17.41 8.31
N ASP A 307 8.94 17.74 8.67
CA ASP A 307 9.49 19.10 8.61
C ASP A 307 9.57 19.64 7.18
N VAL A 308 9.86 18.78 6.21
CA VAL A 308 9.80 19.12 4.79
C VAL A 308 8.37 19.47 4.38
N LEU A 309 7.37 18.75 4.86
CA LEU A 309 5.97 19.01 4.52
C LEU A 309 5.47 20.36 5.05
N TYR A 310 5.74 20.71 6.31
CA TYR A 310 5.20 21.94 6.92
C TYR A 310 6.10 23.17 6.85
N LYS A 311 7.41 23.03 6.56
CA LYS A 311 8.31 24.18 6.29
C LYS A 311 8.56 24.39 4.81
N GLY A 312 8.43 23.33 4.02
CA GLY A 312 8.70 23.35 2.58
C GLY A 312 7.67 24.18 1.81
N ARG A 313 8.04 24.77 0.66
CA ARG A 313 7.17 25.62 -0.15
C ARG A 313 7.24 25.28 -1.65
N ILE A 314 6.09 25.37 -2.33
CA ILE A 314 5.99 25.31 -3.80
C ILE A 314 5.44 26.65 -4.27
N GLY A 315 6.29 27.42 -4.97
CA GLY A 315 5.99 28.83 -5.19
C GLY A 315 5.89 29.56 -3.85
N HIS A 316 4.73 30.14 -3.57
CA HIS A 316 4.47 30.86 -2.31
C HIS A 316 3.72 30.01 -1.27
N GLU A 317 3.19 28.85 -1.64
CA GLU A 317 2.38 28.00 -0.77
C GLU A 317 3.22 26.96 -0.04
N ILE A 318 2.86 26.65 1.21
CA ILE A 318 3.47 25.54 1.97
C ILE A 318 3.02 24.21 1.36
N ILE A 319 3.95 23.26 1.24
CA ILE A 319 3.71 21.94 0.64
C ILE A 319 2.53 21.24 1.29
N LEU A 320 2.47 21.22 2.62
CA LEU A 320 1.36 20.66 3.38
C LEU A 320 0.02 21.25 2.95
N CYS A 321 -0.10 22.58 2.92
CA CYS A 321 -1.32 23.28 2.51
C CYS A 321 -1.67 22.99 1.05
N PHE A 322 -0.69 23.09 0.16
CA PHE A 322 -0.85 22.82 -1.27
C PHE A 322 -1.41 21.41 -1.51
N MET A 323 -0.75 20.38 -0.95
CA MET A 323 -1.19 18.98 -1.12
C MET A 323 -2.56 18.74 -0.52
N LEU A 324 -2.83 19.27 0.69
CA LEU A 324 -4.11 19.09 1.36
C LEU A 324 -5.25 19.70 0.55
N GLN A 325 -5.08 20.91 0.00
CA GLN A 325 -6.08 21.54 -0.88
C GLN A 325 -6.37 20.67 -2.10
N LYS A 326 -5.34 20.16 -2.78
CA LYS A 326 -5.53 19.36 -3.99
C LYS A 326 -6.19 18.01 -3.70
N LEU A 327 -5.80 17.36 -2.61
CA LEU A 327 -6.43 16.12 -2.16
C LEU A 327 -7.89 16.33 -1.74
N ILE A 328 -8.20 17.41 -1.02
CA ILE A 328 -9.58 17.76 -0.66
C ILE A 328 -10.42 18.03 -1.92
N ARG A 329 -9.92 18.82 -2.86
CA ARG A 329 -10.62 19.08 -4.14
C ARG A 329 -10.87 17.79 -4.92
N SER A 330 -9.91 16.88 -4.94
CA SER A 330 -10.09 15.56 -5.57
C SER A 330 -11.12 14.72 -4.81
N ALA A 331 -11.12 14.78 -3.47
CA ALA A 331 -12.09 14.13 -2.60
C ALA A 331 -13.51 14.69 -2.72
N THR A 332 -13.70 15.93 -3.15
CA THR A 332 -15.04 16.52 -3.30
C THR A 332 -15.52 16.54 -4.75
N SER A 333 -14.72 16.00 -5.67
CA SER A 333 -15.10 15.85 -7.08
C SER A 333 -16.26 14.87 -7.27
N SER A 334 -17.13 15.15 -8.24
CA SER A 334 -18.27 14.30 -8.58
C SER A 334 -17.79 12.90 -8.99
N GLY A 335 -18.37 11.86 -8.38
CA GLY A 335 -18.11 10.46 -8.74
C GLY A 335 -17.15 9.72 -7.81
N ILE A 336 -16.45 10.38 -6.88
CA ILE A 336 -15.52 9.66 -6.00
C ILE A 336 -16.19 8.67 -5.05
N LYS A 337 -17.44 8.92 -4.63
CA LYS A 337 -18.23 7.98 -3.82
C LYS A 337 -18.43 6.63 -4.53
N THR A 338 -18.27 6.57 -5.87
CA THR A 338 -18.35 5.32 -6.65
C THR A 338 -17.03 4.55 -6.72
N ASN A 339 -15.90 5.14 -6.29
CA ASN A 339 -14.59 4.51 -6.26
C ASN A 339 -14.04 4.45 -4.83
N ILE A 340 -14.44 3.38 -4.12
CA ILE A 340 -14.12 3.19 -2.70
C ILE A 340 -12.61 3.17 -2.45
N SER A 341 -11.82 2.47 -3.27
CA SER A 341 -10.36 2.42 -3.13
C SER A 341 -9.72 3.81 -3.26
N ARG A 342 -10.18 4.63 -4.22
CA ARG A 342 -9.71 6.01 -4.37
C ARG A 342 -10.06 6.87 -3.16
N MET A 343 -11.30 6.78 -2.70
CA MET A 343 -11.76 7.50 -1.51
C MET A 343 -10.93 7.11 -0.27
N MET A 344 -10.67 5.82 -0.06
CA MET A 344 -9.84 5.33 1.05
C MET A 344 -8.41 5.85 0.96
N GLY A 345 -7.77 5.77 -0.21
CA GLY A 345 -6.41 6.27 -0.43
C GLY A 345 -6.27 7.76 -0.14
N ILE A 346 -7.18 8.58 -0.66
CA ILE A 346 -7.19 10.03 -0.42
C ILE A 346 -7.46 10.34 1.05
N SER A 347 -8.46 9.69 1.68
CA SER A 347 -8.78 9.92 3.10
C SER A 347 -7.59 9.63 4.02
N LYS A 348 -6.82 8.58 3.72
CA LYS A 348 -5.62 8.21 4.49
C LYS A 348 -4.55 9.28 4.36
N ALA A 349 -4.26 9.75 3.14
CA ALA A 349 -3.29 10.82 2.92
C ALA A 349 -3.70 12.14 3.58
N ILE A 350 -4.97 12.53 3.45
CA ILE A 350 -5.54 13.71 4.15
C ILE A 350 -5.35 13.57 5.66
N THR A 351 -5.63 12.40 6.23
CA THR A 351 -5.47 12.15 7.67
C THR A 351 -4.01 12.29 8.10
N THR A 352 -3.07 11.68 7.38
CA THR A 352 -1.63 11.80 7.63
C THR A 352 -1.19 13.26 7.61
N LEU A 353 -1.51 13.99 6.54
CA LEU A 353 -1.18 15.40 6.40
C LEU A 353 -1.81 16.26 7.52
N SER A 354 -3.07 15.99 7.87
CA SER A 354 -3.80 16.74 8.89
C SER A 354 -3.15 16.68 10.28
N SER A 355 -2.43 15.59 10.57
CA SER A 355 -1.71 15.41 11.84
C SER A 355 -0.58 16.44 12.03
N HIS A 356 -0.13 17.07 10.95
CA HIS A 356 0.93 18.07 10.94
C HIS A 356 0.42 19.52 10.97
N LEU A 357 -0.91 19.75 10.95
CA LEU A 357 -1.48 21.11 10.92
C LEU A 357 -1.09 21.95 12.15
N SER A 358 -0.80 21.32 13.29
CA SER A 358 -0.38 22.02 14.51
C SER A 358 0.97 22.73 14.41
N TYR A 359 1.76 22.43 13.37
CA TYR A 359 3.04 23.07 13.11
C TYR A 359 2.92 24.35 12.27
N LEU A 360 1.77 24.60 11.64
CA LEU A 360 1.54 25.79 10.83
C LEU A 360 1.30 27.02 11.69
N GLU A 361 1.67 28.18 11.15
CA GLU A 361 1.29 29.46 11.70
C GLU A 361 -0.19 29.76 11.42
N VAL A 362 -0.76 30.68 12.21
CA VAL A 362 -2.19 31.06 12.13
C VAL A 362 -2.55 31.52 10.72
N ASP A 363 -1.73 32.36 10.08
CA ASP A 363 -2.02 32.90 8.75
C ASP A 363 -2.01 31.82 7.66
N GLU A 364 -1.15 30.81 7.81
CA GLU A 364 -0.97 29.73 6.84
C GLU A 364 -2.16 28.76 6.81
N LEU A 365 -2.78 28.56 7.98
CA LEU A 365 -3.97 27.72 8.15
C LEU A 365 -5.22 28.33 7.48
N SER A 366 -5.30 29.66 7.40
CA SER A 366 -6.50 30.38 6.94
C SER A 366 -6.95 29.95 5.54
N ASN A 367 -5.97 29.66 4.68
CA ASN A 367 -6.17 29.28 3.29
C ASN A 367 -6.81 27.90 3.12
N ILE A 368 -6.70 27.02 4.12
CA ILE A 368 -7.15 25.62 4.05
C ILE A 368 -8.25 25.27 5.05
N TYR A 369 -8.43 26.09 6.08
CA TYR A 369 -9.32 25.79 7.19
C TYR A 369 -10.76 25.51 6.74
N ARG A 370 -11.33 26.36 5.88
CA ARG A 370 -12.69 26.16 5.36
C ARG A 370 -12.83 24.93 4.48
N GLN A 371 -11.85 24.68 3.60
CA GLN A 371 -11.82 23.48 2.75
C GLN A 371 -11.78 22.20 3.60
N CYS A 372 -11.08 22.23 4.73
CA CYS A 372 -11.06 21.12 5.68
C CYS A 372 -12.45 20.86 6.28
N LEU A 373 -13.16 21.91 6.70
CA LEU A 373 -14.53 21.80 7.21
C LEU A 373 -15.51 21.28 6.16
N ASP A 374 -15.38 21.72 4.91
CA ASP A 374 -16.21 21.24 3.80
C ASP A 374 -15.98 19.73 3.55
N TYR A 375 -14.72 19.27 3.57
CA TYR A 375 -14.39 17.85 3.48
C TYR A 375 -15.01 17.06 4.64
N ILE A 376 -14.88 17.57 5.87
CA ILE A 376 -15.44 16.94 7.08
C ILE A 376 -16.95 16.79 6.92
N ASN A 377 -17.66 17.84 6.50
CA ASN A 377 -19.11 17.76 6.31
C ASN A 377 -19.51 16.62 5.36
N VAL A 378 -18.73 16.36 4.31
CA VAL A 378 -19.07 15.35 3.30
C VAL A 378 -18.77 13.92 3.77
N TYR A 379 -17.76 13.73 4.61
CA TYR A 379 -17.15 12.42 4.89
C TYR A 379 -17.15 11.98 6.37
N ILE A 380 -17.70 12.81 7.28
CA ILE A 380 -17.80 12.49 8.71
C ILE A 380 -18.85 11.41 9.00
N ASP A 381 -19.78 11.20 8.07
CA ASP A 381 -20.82 10.17 8.15
C ASP A 381 -21.26 9.70 6.75
N ASP A 382 -22.05 8.62 6.68
CA ASP A 382 -22.58 8.03 5.43
C ASP A 382 -21.51 7.64 4.38
N VAL A 383 -20.41 7.05 4.86
CA VAL A 383 -19.28 6.52 4.07
C VAL A 383 -18.67 5.30 4.77
N PRO A 384 -17.81 4.49 4.10
CA PRO A 384 -17.17 3.33 4.73
C PRO A 384 -16.42 3.70 6.01
N ASP A 385 -16.46 2.81 7.02
CA ASP A 385 -15.94 3.08 8.37
C ASP A 385 -14.49 3.60 8.41
N VAL A 386 -13.63 3.09 7.53
CA VAL A 386 -12.24 3.55 7.43
C VAL A 386 -12.16 5.03 7.06
N VAL A 387 -12.99 5.47 6.11
CA VAL A 387 -13.06 6.87 5.69
C VAL A 387 -13.66 7.73 6.80
N LYS A 388 -14.73 7.25 7.46
CA LYS A 388 -15.34 7.93 8.61
C LYS A 388 -14.32 8.16 9.73
N ASN A 389 -13.59 7.12 10.13
CA ASN A 389 -12.57 7.20 11.18
C ASN A 389 -11.43 8.16 10.81
N ASN A 390 -10.97 8.11 9.56
CA ASN A 390 -9.98 9.03 9.01
C ASN A 390 -10.46 10.49 9.06
N THR A 391 -11.69 10.75 8.63
CA THR A 391 -12.30 12.09 8.67
C THR A 391 -12.46 12.61 10.09
N GLN A 392 -12.88 11.76 11.03
CA GLN A 392 -12.94 12.12 12.45
C GLN A 392 -11.56 12.47 13.00
N ALA A 393 -10.52 11.70 12.67
CA ALA A 393 -9.15 12.00 13.08
C ALA A 393 -8.64 13.34 12.51
N MET A 394 -8.95 13.64 11.25
CA MET A 394 -8.68 14.94 10.65
C MET A 394 -9.42 16.07 11.40
N PHE A 395 -10.70 15.87 11.73
CA PHE A 395 -11.47 16.88 12.44
C PHE A 395 -10.90 17.17 13.83
N LYS A 396 -10.48 16.13 14.56
CA LYS A 396 -9.78 16.27 15.85
C LYS A 396 -8.50 17.07 15.71
N SER A 397 -7.69 16.80 14.68
CA SER A 397 -6.49 17.60 14.40
C SER A 397 -6.83 19.07 14.14
N LEU A 398 -7.88 19.34 13.35
CA LEU A 398 -8.34 20.70 13.08
C LEU A 398 -8.76 21.42 14.37
N ILE A 399 -9.58 20.77 15.22
CA ILE A 399 -10.02 21.32 16.51
C ILE A 399 -8.81 21.65 17.40
N LYS A 400 -7.80 20.78 17.48
CA LYS A 400 -6.59 21.05 18.26
C LYS A 400 -5.87 22.31 17.80
N VAL A 401 -5.77 22.52 16.49
CA VAL A 401 -5.16 23.76 15.94
C VAL A 401 -6.02 24.98 16.27
N THR A 402 -7.35 24.86 16.17
CA THR A 402 -8.30 25.92 16.55
C THR A 402 -8.15 26.33 18.01
N LEU A 403 -8.04 25.36 18.92
CA LEU A 403 -7.87 25.62 20.35
C LEU A 403 -6.50 26.22 20.65
N LYS A 404 -5.44 25.77 19.96
CA LYS A 404 -4.09 26.36 20.06
C LYS A 404 -4.11 27.83 19.63
N ALA A 405 -4.72 28.16 18.49
CA ALA A 405 -4.84 29.54 18.01
C ALA A 405 -5.62 30.41 19.00
N LYS A 406 -6.72 29.89 19.56
CA LYS A 406 -7.49 30.58 20.60
C LYS A 406 -6.66 30.86 21.85
N ALA A 407 -5.88 29.89 22.31
CA ALA A 407 -4.98 30.06 23.47
C ALA A 407 -3.88 31.11 23.21
N GLN A 408 -3.53 31.35 21.94
CA GLN A 408 -2.60 32.39 21.50
C GLN A 408 -3.28 33.75 21.25
N GLY A 409 -4.57 33.89 21.56
CA GLY A 409 -5.34 35.13 21.41
C GLY A 409 -6.09 35.28 20.08
N CYS A 410 -5.95 34.33 19.15
CA CYS A 410 -6.69 34.34 17.88
C CYS A 410 -7.98 33.51 18.00
N SER A 411 -9.11 34.19 18.23
CA SER A 411 -10.42 33.53 18.36
C SER A 411 -11.12 33.28 17.02
N ASP A 412 -10.58 33.75 15.90
CA ASP A 412 -11.25 33.73 14.60
C ASP A 412 -11.56 32.31 14.11
N TYR A 413 -10.65 31.36 14.28
CA TYR A 413 -10.89 29.96 13.93
C TYR A 413 -11.94 29.29 14.80
N PHE A 414 -11.95 29.64 16.09
CA PHE A 414 -12.94 29.12 17.03
C PHE A 414 -14.33 29.64 16.66
N ASN A 415 -14.46 30.94 16.43
CA ASN A 415 -15.70 31.56 15.98
C ASN A 415 -16.15 31.01 14.62
N THR A 416 -15.21 30.81 13.68
CA THR A 416 -15.49 30.21 12.36
C THR A 416 -15.99 28.78 12.49
N LEU A 417 -15.40 27.96 13.36
CA LEU A 417 -15.83 26.59 13.60
C LEU A 417 -17.28 26.55 14.11
N PHE A 418 -17.60 27.30 15.16
CA PHE A 418 -18.94 27.30 15.74
C PHE A 418 -19.97 27.98 14.84
N LYS A 419 -19.58 29.00 14.06
CA LYS A 419 -20.43 29.55 13.00
C LYS A 419 -20.73 28.49 11.94
N TRP A 420 -19.72 27.77 11.46
CA TRP A 420 -19.90 26.70 10.49
C TRP A 420 -20.84 25.61 11.02
N VAL A 421 -20.72 25.19 12.28
CA VAL A 421 -21.66 24.23 12.90
C VAL A 421 -23.10 24.77 12.91
N ASN A 422 -23.30 26.05 13.24
CA ASN A 422 -24.62 26.67 13.20
C ASN A 422 -25.20 26.71 11.77
N ASP A 423 -24.36 26.99 10.78
CA ASP A 423 -24.75 27.08 9.38
C ASP A 423 -25.13 25.71 8.77
N LEU A 424 -24.74 24.59 9.40
CA LEU A 424 -25.11 23.24 8.94
C LEU A 424 -26.60 22.91 9.13
N GLY A 425 -27.28 23.51 10.12
CA GLY A 425 -28.69 23.20 10.44
C GLY A 425 -28.96 21.71 10.71
N GLU A 426 -30.18 21.25 10.41
CA GLU A 426 -30.64 19.84 10.53
C GLU A 426 -30.07 18.92 9.42
N CYS A 427 -28.80 19.09 9.03
CA CYS A 427 -28.15 18.17 8.11
C CYS A 427 -27.90 16.80 8.77
N SER A 428 -27.95 15.71 7.98
CA SER A 428 -27.71 14.33 8.45
C SER A 428 -26.40 14.14 9.23
N ASN A 429 -25.40 14.97 8.96
CA ASN A 429 -24.04 14.83 9.46
C ASN A 429 -23.78 15.67 10.72
N PHE A 430 -24.76 16.51 11.12
CA PHE A 430 -24.68 17.43 12.26
C PHE A 430 -24.33 16.69 13.56
N TYR A 431 -25.01 15.58 13.85
CA TYR A 431 -24.78 14.81 15.08
C TYR A 431 -23.38 14.21 15.14
N ALA A 432 -22.87 13.69 14.03
CA ALA A 432 -21.50 13.16 13.98
C ALA A 432 -20.47 14.27 14.28
N ILE A 433 -20.70 15.49 13.78
CA ILE A 433 -19.83 16.66 14.02
C ILE A 433 -19.89 17.09 15.48
N ILE A 434 -21.09 17.23 16.05
CA ILE A 434 -21.30 17.60 17.46
C ILE A 434 -20.65 16.58 18.40
N MET A 435 -20.79 15.28 18.13
CA MET A 435 -20.18 14.24 18.95
C MET A 435 -18.65 14.35 19.01
N VAL A 436 -18.00 14.61 17.88
CA VAL A 436 -16.54 14.82 17.86
C VAL A 436 -16.17 16.11 18.60
N LEU A 437 -16.90 17.21 18.41
CA LEU A 437 -16.65 18.48 19.11
C LEU A 437 -16.79 18.34 20.62
N CYS A 438 -17.86 17.69 21.09
CA CYS A 438 -18.06 17.41 22.51
C CYS A 438 -16.91 16.59 23.10
N SER A 439 -16.36 15.64 22.34
CA SER A 439 -15.24 14.81 22.81
C SER A 439 -13.91 15.56 22.92
N GLU A 440 -13.68 16.62 22.13
CA GLU A 440 -12.41 17.34 22.10
C GLU A 440 -12.44 18.69 22.83
N VAL A 441 -13.59 19.39 22.83
CA VAL A 441 -13.75 20.73 23.42
C VAL A 441 -14.52 20.67 24.75
N GLY A 442 -15.30 19.61 24.97
CA GLY A 442 -16.17 19.43 26.14
C GLY A 442 -17.60 19.92 25.90
N CYS A 443 -18.58 19.15 26.38
CA CYS A 443 -20.00 19.44 26.18
C CYS A 443 -20.43 20.81 26.71
N SER A 444 -19.85 21.26 27.83
CA SER A 444 -20.18 22.57 28.41
C SER A 444 -19.88 23.73 27.46
N VAL A 445 -18.75 23.67 26.76
CA VAL A 445 -18.34 24.70 25.80
C VAL A 445 -19.24 24.66 24.56
N VAL A 446 -19.57 23.46 24.07
CA VAL A 446 -20.47 23.29 22.93
C VAL A 446 -21.87 23.83 23.26
N LEU A 447 -22.40 23.51 24.45
CA LEU A 447 -23.72 23.99 24.91
C LEU A 447 -23.75 25.51 25.15
N GLN A 448 -22.63 26.13 25.53
CA GLN A 448 -22.55 27.59 25.62
C GLN A 448 -22.68 28.26 24.24
N GLN A 449 -22.20 27.61 23.18
CA GLN A 449 -22.29 28.13 21.81
C GLN A 449 -23.57 27.69 21.09
N HIS A 450 -24.18 26.58 21.52
CA HIS A 450 -25.42 26.01 20.97
C HIS A 450 -26.39 25.65 22.11
N SER A 451 -26.93 26.67 22.79
CA SER A 451 -27.80 26.48 23.95
C SER A 451 -29.09 25.69 23.65
N ASN A 452 -29.55 25.72 22.40
CA ASN A 452 -30.75 25.00 21.95
C ASN A 452 -30.48 23.56 21.49
N LEU A 453 -29.20 23.12 21.45
CA LEU A 453 -28.82 21.78 20.98
C LEU A 453 -29.56 20.65 21.71
N PRO A 454 -29.74 20.66 23.05
CA PRO A 454 -30.50 19.61 23.74
C PRO A 454 -31.95 19.53 23.30
N VAL A 455 -32.58 20.68 23.02
CA VAL A 455 -33.97 20.74 22.56
C VAL A 455 -34.07 20.17 21.15
N GLN A 456 -33.18 20.59 20.24
CA GLN A 456 -33.09 20.07 18.87
C GLN A 456 -32.88 18.55 18.84
N MET A 457 -31.98 18.03 19.70
CA MET A 457 -31.73 16.58 19.81
C MET A 457 -32.98 15.80 20.26
N VAL A 458 -33.72 16.35 21.23
CA VAL A 458 -34.94 15.71 21.73
C VAL A 458 -36.05 15.75 20.67
N ASP A 459 -36.23 16.88 20.00
CA ASP A 459 -37.21 17.04 18.94
C ASP A 459 -36.93 16.09 17.78
N ASP A 460 -35.67 15.92 17.36
CA ASP A 460 -35.29 14.98 16.31
C ASP A 460 -35.50 13.52 16.71
N VAL A 461 -35.20 13.14 17.96
CA VAL A 461 -35.47 11.77 18.45
C VAL A 461 -36.96 11.47 18.48
N ILE A 462 -37.78 12.45 18.88
CA ILE A 462 -39.25 12.32 18.95
C ILE A 462 -39.87 12.31 17.55
N CYS A 463 -39.40 13.17 16.64
CA CYS A 463 -40.00 13.37 15.32
C CYS A 463 -39.51 12.37 14.26
N SER A 464 -38.26 11.91 14.32
CA SER A 464 -37.69 11.06 13.27
C SER A 464 -37.90 9.56 13.49
N GLY A 465 -38.30 9.12 14.69
CA GLY A 465 -38.42 7.70 15.03
C GLY A 465 -37.11 6.89 14.87
N LYS A 466 -35.99 7.54 14.56
CA LYS A 466 -34.65 6.93 14.52
C LYS A 466 -34.14 6.79 15.95
N ALA A 467 -34.72 5.83 16.65
CA ALA A 467 -34.21 5.40 17.93
C ALA A 467 -32.85 4.69 17.74
N ALA A 468 -31.87 5.19 18.49
CA ALA A 468 -30.78 4.49 19.14
C ALA A 468 -29.70 3.82 18.26
N ASN A 469 -28.57 4.53 18.11
CA ASN A 469 -27.25 4.01 18.40
C ASN A 469 -26.36 5.11 18.98
#